data_AF-A0A662S562-F1
#
_entry.id   AF-A0A662S562-F1
#
_cell.length_a   1.000
_cell.length_b   1.000
_cell.length_c   1.000
_cell.angle_alpha   90.00
_cell.angle_beta   90.00
_cell.angle_gamma   90.00
#
_symmetry.space_group_name_H-M   'P 1'
#
loop_
_entity.id
_entity.type
_entity.pdbx_description
1 polymer ?
#
loop_
_entity_poly.entity_id
_entity_poly.type
_entity_poly.pdbx_seq_one_letter_code
_entity_poly.pdbx_strand_id
1 'polypeptide(L)'
;VADVVGEREGARNIEVPEWAVVTGSHTTPSAWVKVRIRGKEERSAGWGVGPVDALANALKSISEIPKFKLTRFKLNAVSSGTEAIGEVYVRVESNGIAAEGFGLSDDIVEASIEAIIDALNKVASHEHGSGEDPK
;
A
#
# COMPACT_ATOMS: atom_id res chain seq x y z
N VAL A 1 14.47 -26.15 -26.86
CA VAL A 1 15.13 -25.37 -25.80
C VAL A 1 14.49 -24.00 -25.81
N ALA A 2 13.55 -23.75 -24.90
CA ALA A 2 12.90 -22.46 -24.75
C ALA A 2 13.28 -21.97 -23.36
N ASP A 3 13.88 -20.78 -23.31
CA ASP A 3 14.46 -20.17 -22.13
C ASP A 3 13.46 -20.14 -20.97
N VAL A 4 13.82 -20.85 -19.91
CA VAL A 4 13.29 -20.58 -18.57
C VAL A 4 13.94 -19.28 -18.15
N VAL A 5 13.27 -18.16 -18.44
CA VAL A 5 13.59 -16.87 -17.84
C VAL A 5 13.39 -17.05 -16.35
N GLY A 6 14.51 -17.22 -15.63
CA GLY A 6 14.50 -17.31 -14.18
C GLY A 6 13.87 -16.04 -13.62
N GLU A 7 12.66 -16.18 -13.10
CA GLU A 7 12.10 -15.20 -12.19
C GLU A 7 13.11 -15.05 -11.06
N ARG A 8 13.68 -13.86 -10.93
CA ARG A 8 14.42 -13.49 -9.73
C ARG A 8 13.44 -13.68 -8.57
N GLU A 9 13.64 -14.70 -7.74
CA GLU A 9 13.06 -14.76 -6.40
C GLU A 9 13.62 -13.57 -5.61
N GLY A 10 13.01 -12.39 -5.75
CA GLY A 10 13.63 -11.16 -5.28
C GLY A 10 12.63 -10.02 -5.20
N ALA A 11 12.39 -9.56 -3.97
CA ALA A 11 11.39 -8.59 -3.50
C ALA A 11 9.95 -9.13 -3.38
N ARG A 12 9.35 -8.98 -2.20
CA ARG A 12 7.90 -9.08 -2.01
C ARG A 12 7.28 -7.84 -2.65
N ASN A 13 7.04 -7.88 -3.95
CA ASN A 13 6.30 -6.83 -4.64
C ASN A 13 4.81 -7.00 -4.34
N ILE A 14 4.25 -6.01 -3.66
CA ILE A 14 2.82 -5.93 -3.33
C ILE A 14 2.17 -5.09 -4.43
N GLU A 15 1.16 -5.67 -5.07
CA GLU A 15 0.29 -4.99 -6.04
C GLU A 15 -1.15 -5.05 -5.54
N VAL A 16 -1.94 -4.00 -5.79
CA VAL A 16 -3.38 -3.99 -5.48
C VAL A 16 -4.18 -3.78 -6.76
N PRO A 17 -4.44 -4.84 -7.54
CA PRO A 17 -5.16 -4.73 -8.81
C PRO A 17 -6.62 -4.28 -8.67
N GLU A 18 -7.27 -4.55 -7.54
CA GLU A 18 -8.67 -4.16 -7.31
C GLU A 18 -8.86 -3.72 -5.87
N TRP A 19 -9.62 -2.65 -5.66
CA TRP A 19 -10.09 -2.23 -4.35
C TRP A 19 -11.45 -1.55 -4.48
N ALA A 20 -12.23 -1.55 -3.41
CA ALA A 20 -13.39 -0.68 -3.31
C ALA A 20 -13.54 -0.16 -1.88
N VAL A 21 -14.08 1.05 -1.76
CA VAL A 21 -14.38 1.69 -0.49
C VAL A 21 -15.82 2.18 -0.49
N VAL A 22 -16.52 1.96 0.62
CA VAL A 22 -17.85 2.50 0.88
C VAL A 22 -17.77 3.39 2.11
N THR A 23 -18.11 4.67 1.96
CA THR A 23 -18.11 5.67 3.03
C THR A 23 -19.25 6.67 2.87
N GLY A 24 -19.66 7.34 3.95
CA GLY A 24 -20.80 8.26 3.96
C GLY A 24 -21.28 8.60 5.39
N SER A 25 -22.16 9.61 5.50
CA SER A 25 -22.52 10.26 6.78
C SER A 25 -23.19 9.37 7.85
N HIS A 26 -23.61 8.15 7.51
CA HIS A 26 -24.24 7.20 8.44
C HIS A 26 -23.88 5.74 8.13
N THR A 27 -22.76 5.52 7.46
CA THR A 27 -22.25 4.17 7.21
C THR A 27 -20.89 4.03 7.86
N THR A 28 -20.61 2.86 8.43
CA THR A 28 -19.26 2.53 8.87
C THR A 28 -18.37 2.45 7.62
N PRO A 29 -17.31 3.25 7.51
CA PRO A 29 -16.37 3.13 6.40
C PRO A 29 -15.82 1.72 6.33
N SER A 30 -15.91 1.14 5.14
CA SER A 30 -15.49 -0.23 4.86
C SER A 30 -14.80 -0.29 3.52
N ALA A 31 -13.86 -1.21 3.40
CA ALA A 31 -13.11 -1.43 2.19
C ALA A 31 -12.86 -2.92 1.97
N TRP A 32 -12.70 -3.30 0.71
CA TRP A 32 -12.11 -4.58 0.35
C TRP A 32 -11.01 -4.36 -0.68
N VAL A 33 -10.03 -5.26 -0.67
CA VAL A 33 -8.89 -5.23 -1.58
C VAL A 33 -8.65 -6.62 -2.16
N LYS A 34 -8.19 -6.67 -3.40
CA LYS A 34 -7.53 -7.81 -4.00
C LYS A 34 -6.06 -7.45 -4.14
N VAL A 35 -5.19 -8.24 -3.53
CA VAL A 35 -3.75 -8.01 -3.52
C VAL A 35 -3.08 -9.16 -4.27
N ARG A 36 -2.01 -8.85 -5.00
CA ARG A 36 -1.13 -9.83 -5.62
C ARG A 36 0.28 -9.69 -5.05
N ILE A 37 0.82 -10.77 -4.49
CA ILE A 37 2.18 -10.85 -3.93
C ILE A 37 2.81 -12.14 -4.46
N ARG A 38 3.98 -12.04 -5.11
CA ARG A 38 4.70 -13.21 -5.66
C ARG A 38 3.80 -14.11 -6.54
N GLY A 39 2.97 -13.49 -7.37
CA GLY A 39 2.02 -14.19 -8.24
C GLY A 39 0.79 -14.80 -7.56
N LYS A 40 0.71 -14.77 -6.22
CA LYS A 40 -0.47 -15.24 -5.48
C LYS A 40 -1.45 -14.09 -5.25
N GLU A 41 -2.73 -14.36 -5.48
CA GLU A 41 -3.80 -13.40 -5.24
C GLU A 41 -4.53 -13.72 -3.92
N GLU A 42 -4.75 -12.70 -3.11
CA GLU A 42 -5.52 -12.78 -1.87
C GLU A 42 -6.53 -11.63 -1.81
N ARG A 43 -7.69 -11.87 -1.20
CA ARG A 43 -8.71 -10.84 -0.96
C ARG A 43 -8.96 -10.69 0.53
N SER A 44 -9.14 -9.46 0.96
CA SER A 44 -9.51 -9.15 2.35
C SER A 44 -10.44 -7.95 2.39
N ALA A 45 -11.06 -7.77 3.57
CA ALA A 45 -11.89 -6.62 3.86
C ALA A 45 -11.50 -6.02 5.21
N GLY A 46 -11.83 -4.74 5.40
CA GLY A 46 -11.53 -3.99 6.60
C GLY A 46 -12.55 -2.89 6.83
N TRP A 47 -12.61 -2.47 8.09
CA TRP A 47 -13.42 -1.33 8.54
C TRP A 47 -12.50 -0.30 9.17
N GLY A 48 -12.92 0.95 9.19
CA GLY A 48 -12.14 2.03 9.77
C GLY A 48 -12.98 3.25 10.10
N VAL A 49 -12.31 4.27 10.63
CA VAL A 49 -12.93 5.58 10.91
C VAL A 49 -13.15 6.38 9.64
N GLY A 50 -12.39 6.09 8.57
CA GLY A 50 -12.49 6.75 7.27
C GLY A 50 -12.08 5.82 6.13
N PRO A 51 -12.18 6.28 4.86
CA PRO A 51 -11.91 5.46 3.68
C PRO A 51 -10.48 4.89 3.66
N VAL A 52 -9.48 5.73 3.95
CA VAL A 52 -8.06 5.34 3.98
C VAL A 52 -7.77 4.35 5.12
N ASP A 53 -8.37 4.56 6.29
CA ASP A 53 -8.20 3.66 7.43
C ASP A 53 -8.82 2.28 7.16
N ALA A 54 -10.01 2.24 6.54
CA ALA A 54 -10.64 0.99 6.13
C ALA A 54 -9.77 0.20 5.14
N LEU A 55 -9.18 0.87 4.15
CA LEU A 55 -8.22 0.25 3.22
C LEU A 55 -6.97 -0.26 3.94
N ALA A 56 -6.37 0.55 4.82
CA ALA A 56 -5.20 0.13 5.59
C ALA A 56 -5.51 -1.10 6.46
N ASN A 57 -6.71 -1.18 7.04
CA ASN A 57 -7.12 -2.34 7.84
C ASN A 57 -7.43 -3.57 6.98
N ALA A 58 -7.95 -3.40 5.76
CA ALA A 58 -8.07 -4.48 4.80
C ALA A 58 -6.69 -5.03 4.41
N LEU A 59 -5.72 -4.16 4.08
CA LEU A 59 -4.35 -4.56 3.76
C LEU A 59 -3.66 -5.31 4.91
N LYS A 60 -3.84 -4.86 6.17
CA LYS A 60 -3.31 -5.56 7.36
C LYS A 60 -3.88 -6.97 7.56
N SER A 61 -5.00 -7.28 6.91
CA SER A 61 -5.66 -8.59 7.00
C SER A 61 -5.18 -9.58 5.94
N ILE A 62 -4.33 -9.13 5.00
CA ILE A 62 -3.68 -9.99 4.01
C ILE A 62 -2.53 -10.74 4.68
N SER A 63 -2.47 -12.06 4.49
CA SER A 63 -1.54 -12.94 5.20
C SER A 63 -0.06 -12.64 4.95
N GLU A 64 0.32 -12.26 3.72
CA GLU A 64 1.70 -11.95 3.35
C GLU A 64 2.13 -10.49 3.65
N ILE A 65 1.21 -9.63 4.10
CA ILE A 65 1.52 -8.26 4.51
C ILE A 65 1.83 -8.23 6.02
N PRO A 66 3.05 -7.84 6.44
CA PRO A 66 3.37 -7.74 7.85
C PRO A 66 2.55 -6.64 8.52
N LYS A 67 2.31 -6.77 9.83
CA LYS A 67 1.62 -5.72 10.60
C LYS A 67 2.40 -4.42 10.51
N PHE A 68 1.73 -3.38 10.07
CA PHE A 68 2.32 -2.07 9.90
C PHE A 68 1.51 -0.96 10.60
N LYS A 69 2.18 0.15 10.87
CA LYS A 69 1.60 1.38 11.39
C LYS A 69 1.86 2.53 10.43
N LEU A 70 0.81 3.30 10.15
CA LEU A 70 0.92 4.56 9.45
C LEU A 70 1.32 5.64 10.47
N THR A 71 2.60 6.03 10.49
CA THR A 71 3.14 6.98 11.47
C THR A 71 3.07 8.43 10.98
N ARG A 72 2.90 8.64 9.67
CA ARG A 72 2.66 9.95 9.07
C ARG A 72 1.74 9.80 7.87
N PHE A 73 0.84 10.77 7.71
CA PHE A 73 0.00 10.94 6.54
C PHE A 73 -0.08 12.42 6.22
N LYS A 74 0.25 12.81 4.98
CA LYS A 74 0.17 14.19 4.50
C LYS A 74 -0.47 14.18 3.11
N LEU A 75 -1.57 14.91 2.96
CA LEU A 75 -2.25 15.14 1.69
C LEU A 75 -2.07 16.62 1.30
N ASN A 76 -1.62 16.87 0.08
CA ASN A 76 -1.58 18.20 -0.54
C ASN A 76 -2.42 18.18 -1.82
N ALA A 77 -3.03 19.30 -2.17
CA ALA A 77 -3.59 19.50 -3.51
C ALA A 77 -2.51 20.13 -4.41
N VAL A 78 -2.20 19.49 -5.54
CA VAL A 78 -1.22 20.00 -6.51
C VAL A 78 -1.85 21.03 -7.43
N SER A 79 -3.10 20.80 -7.81
CA SER A 79 -3.90 21.71 -8.62
C SER A 79 -5.13 22.18 -7.84
N SER A 80 -5.92 23.07 -8.46
CA SER A 80 -7.12 23.66 -7.87
C SER A 80 -8.37 23.20 -8.59
N GLY A 81 -9.50 23.21 -7.89
CA GLY A 81 -10.80 22.80 -8.44
C GLY A 81 -11.28 21.48 -7.83
N THR A 82 -12.46 21.03 -8.26
CA THR A 82 -13.03 19.75 -7.83
C THR A 82 -12.29 18.55 -8.42
N GLU A 83 -11.60 18.74 -9.55
CA GLU A 83 -10.72 17.75 -10.17
C GLU A 83 -9.25 17.96 -9.77
N ALA A 84 -9.00 18.52 -8.58
CA ALA A 84 -7.64 18.74 -8.12
C ALA A 84 -6.89 17.42 -7.93
N ILE A 85 -5.65 17.35 -8.41
CA ILE A 85 -4.78 16.21 -8.21
C ILE A 85 -4.33 16.20 -6.74
N GLY A 86 -4.57 15.09 -6.06
CA GLY A 86 -4.14 14.81 -4.70
C GLY A 86 -2.76 14.18 -4.67
N GLU A 87 -1.85 14.80 -3.93
CA GLU A 87 -0.52 14.31 -3.63
C GLU A 87 -0.47 13.79 -2.18
N VAL A 88 -0.22 12.49 -2.02
CA VAL A 88 -0.19 11.84 -0.71
C VAL A 88 1.23 11.37 -0.39
N TYR A 89 1.73 11.79 0.77
CA TYR A 89 2.92 11.24 1.39
C TYR A 89 2.56 10.48 2.66
N VAL A 90 3.12 9.29 2.80
CA VAL A 90 2.96 8.48 4.00
C VAL A 90 4.31 8.09 4.59
N ARG A 91 4.31 7.79 5.89
CA ARG A 91 5.38 7.03 6.52
C ARG A 91 4.79 5.80 7.15
N VAL A 92 5.31 4.64 6.78
CA VAL A 92 4.91 3.34 7.32
C VAL A 92 6.05 2.77 8.14
N GLU A 93 5.72 2.21 9.30
CA GLU A 93 6.63 1.44 10.14
C GLU A 93 6.12 0.00 10.25
N SER A 94 6.99 -0.97 9.97
CA SER A 94 6.70 -2.39 10.10
C SER A 94 8.00 -3.12 10.49
N ASN A 95 7.90 -4.04 11.46
CA ASN A 95 9.05 -4.81 11.98
C ASN A 95 10.28 -3.96 12.36
N GLY A 96 10.08 -2.73 12.88
CA GLY A 96 11.17 -1.82 13.24
C GLY A 96 11.83 -1.09 12.08
N ILE A 97 11.38 -1.34 10.84
CA ILE A 97 11.80 -0.63 9.63
C ILE A 97 10.76 0.42 9.31
N ALA A 98 11.21 1.65 9.02
CA ALA A 98 10.33 2.72 8.57
C ALA A 98 10.70 3.16 7.14
N ALA A 99 9.69 3.35 6.29
CA ALA A 99 9.87 3.86 4.94
C ALA A 99 8.82 4.93 4.62
N GLU A 100 9.18 5.86 3.74
CA GLU A 100 8.27 6.85 3.19
C GLU A 100 7.74 6.40 1.82
N GLY A 101 6.45 6.65 1.59
CA GLY A 101 5.77 6.33 0.35
C GLY A 101 5.05 7.53 -0.23
N PHE A 102 4.80 7.46 -1.54
CA PHE A 102 4.21 8.53 -2.34
C PHE A 102 3.14 8.01 -3.28
N GLY A 103 2.07 8.78 -3.46
CA GLY A 103 1.01 8.52 -4.44
C GLY A 103 0.43 9.82 -4.98
N LEU A 104 -0.04 9.79 -6.22
CA LEU A 104 -0.49 10.96 -6.97
C LEU A 104 -1.65 10.57 -7.88
N SER A 105 -2.87 10.98 -7.54
CA SER A 105 -4.08 10.70 -8.31
C SER A 105 -5.11 11.82 -8.11
N ASP A 106 -6.05 11.96 -9.04
CA ASP A 106 -7.25 12.79 -8.88
C ASP A 106 -8.28 12.15 -7.93
N ASP A 107 -8.15 10.85 -7.63
CA ASP A 107 -8.80 10.19 -6.51
C ASP A 107 -7.85 10.12 -5.30
N ILE A 108 -8.17 10.87 -4.24
CA ILE A 108 -7.37 10.89 -2.99
C ILE A 108 -7.30 9.52 -2.31
N VAL A 109 -8.28 8.64 -2.53
CA VAL A 109 -8.28 7.28 -1.99
C VAL A 109 -7.30 6.41 -2.75
N GLU A 110 -7.23 6.55 -4.08
CA GLU A 110 -6.24 5.91 -4.94
C GLU A 110 -4.82 6.38 -4.59
N ALA A 111 -4.59 7.70 -4.54
CA ALA A 111 -3.29 8.25 -4.16
C ALA A 111 -2.85 7.75 -2.77
N SER A 112 -3.79 7.56 -1.85
CA SER A 112 -3.51 7.04 -0.52
C SER A 112 -3.10 5.57 -0.52
N ILE A 113 -3.77 4.71 -1.28
CA ILE A 113 -3.40 3.29 -1.34
C ILE A 113 -2.07 3.12 -2.07
N GLU A 114 -1.82 3.85 -3.16
CA GLU A 114 -0.54 3.85 -3.86
C GLU A 114 0.60 4.24 -2.94
N ALA A 115 0.45 5.32 -2.17
CA ALA A 115 1.46 5.76 -1.22
C ALA A 115 1.76 4.70 -0.15
N ILE A 116 0.73 4.02 0.37
CA ILE A 116 0.90 2.95 1.35
C ILE A 116 1.64 1.76 0.73
N ILE A 117 1.27 1.34 -0.47
CA ILE A 117 1.91 0.21 -1.17
C ILE A 117 3.36 0.51 -1.52
N ASP A 118 3.66 1.73 -1.99
CA ASP A 118 5.03 2.19 -2.23
C ASP A 118 5.88 2.11 -0.96
N ALA A 119 5.37 2.60 0.18
CA ALA A 119 6.06 2.50 1.47
C ALA A 119 6.26 1.03 1.91
N LEU A 120 5.25 0.17 1.78
CA LEU A 120 5.32 -1.24 2.18
C LEU A 120 6.31 -2.02 1.31
N ASN A 121 6.36 -1.75 0.00
CA ASN A 121 7.33 -2.35 -0.91
C ASN A 121 8.75 -1.95 -0.52
N LYS A 122 8.99 -0.68 -0.17
CA LYS A 122 10.29 -0.21 0.35
C LYS A 122 10.67 -0.88 1.66
N VAL A 123 9.73 -1.04 2.60
CA VAL A 123 10.00 -1.80 3.84
C VAL A 123 10.40 -3.25 3.50
N ALA A 124 9.66 -3.91 2.61
CA ALA A 124 9.97 -5.26 2.18
C ALA A 124 11.34 -5.38 1.51
N SER A 125 11.76 -4.38 0.72
CA SER A 125 13.10 -4.34 0.14
C SER A 125 14.20 -4.21 1.20
N HIS A 126 13.99 -3.40 2.25
CA HIS A 126 14.95 -3.26 3.35
C HIS A 126 15.09 -4.55 4.20
N GLU A 127 14.02 -5.32 4.37
CA GLU A 127 14.09 -6.63 5.04
C GLU A 127 15.00 -7.63 4.30
N HIS A 128 15.09 -7.54 2.97
CA HIS A 128 15.92 -8.45 2.16
C HIS A 128 17.32 -7.88 1.85
N GLY A 129 17.54 -6.58 2.06
CA GLY A 129 18.81 -5.89 1.77
C GLY A 129 19.84 -5.90 2.91
N SER A 130 19.54 -6.44 4.09
CA SER A 130 20.49 -6.51 5.23
C SER A 130 21.44 -7.72 5.16
N GLY A 131 21.73 -8.20 3.95
CA GLY A 131 22.54 -9.38 3.70
C GLY A 131 23.47 -9.23 2.50
N GLU A 132 24.22 -8.12 2.41
CA GLU A 132 25.54 -8.06 1.74
C GLU A 132 26.11 -6.64 1.87
N ASP A 133 27.02 -6.46 2.83
CA ASP A 133 28.08 -5.44 2.73
C ASP A 133 29.32 -6.14 2.15
N PRO A 134 29.68 -5.95 0.87
CA PRO A 134 31.02 -6.26 0.41
C PRO A 134 31.97 -5.17 0.94
N LYS A 135 32.97 -5.63 1.69
CA LYS A 135 34.10 -4.86 2.24
C LYS A 135 34.82 -3.98 1.22
#